data_AF-A0A917G0A6-F1
#
_entry.id   AF-A0A917G0A6-F1
#
_cell.length_a   1.000
_cell.length_b   1.000
_cell.length_c   1.000
_cell.angle_alpha   90.00
_cell.angle_beta   90.00
_cell.angle_gamma   90.00
#
_symmetry.space_group_name_H-M   'P 1'
#
loop_
_entity.id
_entity.type
_entity.pdbx_description
1 polymer ?
#
loop_
_entity_poly.entity_id
_entity_poly.type
_entity_poly.pdbx_seq_one_letter_code
_entity_poly.pdbx_strand_id
1 'polypeptide(L)' 'MSTPEAFAELKVRGVTAEGARCFVDGSSENLDPGVLAALTDANLTESQLHEYVAWVGE' A
#
# COMPACT_ATOMS: atom_id res chain seq x y z
N MET A 1 6.80 -1.81 13.78
CA MET A 1 5.66 -2.53 13.20
C MET A 1 6.19 -3.77 12.51
N SER A 2 5.53 -4.91 12.72
CA SER A 2 5.71 -6.07 11.86
C SER A 2 4.93 -5.86 10.56
N THR A 3 5.43 -6.40 9.45
CA THR A 3 4.80 -6.36 8.11
C THR A 3 3.28 -6.64 8.11
N PRO A 4 2.75 -7.66 8.82
CA PRO A 4 1.30 -7.91 8.89
C PRO A 4 0.50 -6.79 9.58
N GLU A 5 1.06 -6.07 10.54
CA GLU A 5 0.37 -4.94 11.20
C GLU A 5 0.23 -3.76 10.22
N ALA A 6 1.30 -3.45 9.49
CA ALA A 6 1.27 -2.40 8.46
C ALA A 6 0.25 -2.73 7.35
N PHE A 7 0.15 -4.00 6.95
CA PHE A 7 -0.85 -4.44 5.96
C PHE A 7 -2.28 -4.26 6.47
N ALA A 8 -2.53 -4.62 7.74
CA ALA A 8 -3.83 -4.41 8.35
C ALA A 8 -4.20 -2.92 8.42
N GLU A 9 -3.25 -2.05 8.79
CA GLU A 9 -3.46 -0.61 8.81
C GLU A 9 -3.73 -0.01 7.44
N LEU A 10 -2.95 -0.39 6.41
CA LEU A 10 -3.18 0.04 5.04
C LEU A 10 -4.59 -0.33 4.57
N LYS A 11 -5.04 -1.55 4.87
CA LYS A 11 -6.39 -2.01 4.54
C LYS A 11 -7.47 -1.22 5.28
N VAL A 12 -7.27 -0.93 6.57
CA VAL A 12 -8.18 -0.09 7.38
C VAL A 12 -8.25 1.35 6.85
N ARG A 13 -7.13 1.88 6.36
CA ARG A 13 -7.05 3.20 5.71
C ARG A 13 -7.60 3.20 4.28
N GLY A 14 -8.11 2.07 3.78
CA GLY A 14 -8.75 1.95 2.47
C GLY A 14 -7.78 1.81 1.29
N VAL A 15 -6.53 1.46 1.55
CA VAL A 15 -5.53 1.24 0.48
C VAL A 15 -5.87 -0.06 -0.26
N THR A 16 -6.31 0.06 -1.51
CA THR A 16 -6.61 -1.09 -2.36
C THR A 16 -5.35 -1.69 -2.98
N ALA A 17 -5.46 -2.90 -3.53
CA ALA A 17 -4.39 -3.54 -4.29
C ALA A 17 -3.97 -2.68 -5.49
N GLU A 18 -4.91 -2.04 -6.18
CA GLU A 18 -4.62 -1.08 -7.27
C GLU A 18 -3.87 0.14 -6.75
N GLY A 19 -4.26 0.68 -5.59
CA GLY A 19 -3.59 1.82 -4.98
C GLY A 19 -2.13 1.53 -4.64
N ALA A 20 -1.88 0.38 -4.00
CA ALA A 20 -0.52 -0.06 -3.68
C ALA A 20 0.29 -0.40 -4.95
N ARG A 21 -0.33 -1.02 -5.96
CA ARG A 21 0.32 -1.31 -7.24
C ARG A 21 0.73 -0.03 -7.98
N CYS A 22 -0.14 0.97 -8.00
CA CYS A 22 0.10 2.27 -8.63
C CYS A 22 1.26 3.01 -7.94
N PHE A 23 1.38 2.87 -6.62
CA PHE A 23 2.51 3.43 -5.86
C PHE A 23 3.84 2.75 -6.19
N VAL A 24 3.85 1.42 -6.28
CA VAL A 24 5.03 0.63 -6.70
C VAL A 24 5.45 0.94 -8.13
N ASP A 25 4.47 1.11 -9.02
CA ASP A 25 4.71 1.42 -10.44
C ASP A 25 5.22 2.86 -10.66
N GLY A 26 5.23 3.70 -9.61
CA GLY A 26 5.59 5.12 -9.71
C GLY A 26 4.49 6.01 -10.28
N SER A 27 3.31 5.45 -10.56
CA SER A 27 2.13 6.13 -11.10
C SER A 27 1.32 6.87 -10.01
N SER A 28 1.97 7.28 -8.91
CA SER A 28 1.33 7.86 -7.72
C SER A 28 0.66 9.22 -7.93
N GLU A 29 0.85 9.85 -9.08
CA GLU A 29 0.23 11.12 -9.46
C GLU A 29 -1.31 11.06 -9.52
N ASN A 30 -1.89 9.88 -9.79
CA ASN A 30 -3.34 9.65 -9.80
C ASN A 30 -3.85 8.96 -8.53
N LEU A 31 -3.00 8.77 -7.51
CA LEU A 31 -3.42 8.19 -6.25
C LEU A 31 -4.17 9.19 -5.40
N ASP A 32 -5.17 8.66 -4.67
CA ASP A 32 -5.79 9.40 -3.61
C ASP A 32 -4.73 9.86 -2.60
N PRO A 33 -4.70 11.14 -2.20
CA PRO A 33 -3.68 11.66 -1.30
C PRO A 33 -3.68 10.94 0.06
N GLY A 34 -4.83 10.42 0.51
CA GLY A 34 -4.92 9.58 1.70
C GLY A 34 -4.23 8.22 1.53
N VAL A 35 -4.32 7.61 0.35
CA VAL A 35 -3.64 6.35 0.01
C VAL A 35 -2.13 6.57 -0.07
N LEU A 36 -1.70 7.65 -0.74
CA LEU A 36 -0.29 8.03 -0.84
C LEU A 36 0.33 8.24 0.54
N ALA A 37 -0.36 8.99 1.41
CA ALA A 37 0.09 9.26 2.77
C ALA A 37 0.17 7.96 3.59
N ALA A 38 -0.81 7.06 3.47
CA ALA A 38 -0.81 5.79 4.17
C ALA A 38 0.35 4.87 3.73
N LEU A 39 0.60 4.76 2.43
CA LEU A 39 1.70 3.97 1.87
C LEU A 39 3.08 4.52 2.26
N THR A 40 3.20 5.86 2.28
CA THR A 40 4.41 6.56 2.72
C THR A 40 4.66 6.39 4.22
N ASP A 41 3.61 6.54 5.04
CA ASP A 41 3.65 6.38 6.50
C ASP A 41 3.97 4.94 6.92
N ALA A 42 3.43 3.96 6.19
CA ALA A 42 3.73 2.55 6.42
C ALA A 42 5.20 2.21 6.14
N ASN A 43 5.92 3.05 5.39
CA ASN A 43 7.36 2.96 5.12
C ASN A 43 7.80 1.54 4.70
N LEU A 44 6.97 0.90 3.87
CA LEU A 44 7.20 -0.45 3.38
C LEU A 44 8.21 -0.44 2.23
N THR A 45 8.97 -1.52 2.12
CA THR A 45 9.81 -1.73 0.93
C THR A 45 8.96 -2.14 -0.26
N GLU A 46 9.49 -1.97 -1.47
CA GLU A 46 8.84 -2.41 -2.71
C GLU A 46 8.41 -3.88 -2.65
N SER A 47 9.25 -4.77 -2.14
CA SER A 47 8.92 -6.20 -1.97
C SER A 47 7.72 -6.41 -1.03
N GLN A 48 7.67 -5.68 0.09
CA GLN A 48 6.55 -5.77 1.02
C GLN A 48 5.26 -5.20 0.43
N LEU A 49 5.36 -4.16 -0.41
CA LEU A 49 4.22 -3.64 -1.15
C LEU A 49 3.72 -4.65 -2.20
N HIS A 50 4.60 -5.38 -2.87
CA HIS A 50 4.21 -6.48 -3.75
C HIS A 50 3.49 -7.60 -2.98
N GLU A 51 3.99 -7.97 -1.79
CA GLU A 51 3.32 -8.92 -0.91
C GLU A 51 1.94 -8.40 -0.47
N TYR A 52 1.83 -7.11 -0.13
CA TYR A 52 0.56 -6.48 0.21
C TYR A 52 -0.44 -6.53 -0.95
N VAL A 53 0.00 -6.22 -2.17
CA VAL A 53 -0.83 -6.27 -3.38
C VAL A 53 -1.34 -7.69 -3.61
N ALA A 54 -0.49 -8.71 -3.44
CA ALA A 54 -0.91 -10.10 -3.53
C ALA A 54 -1.93 -10.45 -2.43
N TRP A 55 -1.69 -10.01 -1.20
CA TRP A 55 -2.55 -10.27 -0.04
C TRP A 55 -3.94 -9.61 -0.11
N VAL A 56 -4.05 -8.41 -0.70
CA VAL A 56 -5.33 -7.69 -0.87
C VAL A 56 -6.03 -8.07 -2.18
N GLY A 57 -5.30 -8.56 -3.17
CA GLY A 57 -5.83 -8.94 -4.48
C GLY A 57 -6.54 -10.30 -4.54
N GLU A 58 -6.58 -11.05 -3.42
CA GLU A 58 -7.32 -12.32 -3.26
C GLU A 58 -8.73 -12.13 -2.67
#